data_AF-A0A7C2D9Y7-F1
#
_entry.id   AF-A0A7C2D9Y7-F1
#
_cell.length_a   1.000
_cell.length_b   1.000
_cell.length_c   1.000
_cell.angle_alpha   90.00
_cell.angle_beta   90.00
_cell.angle_gamma   90.00
#
_symmetry.space_group_name_H-M   'P 1'
#
loop_
_entity.id
_entity.type
_entity.pdbx_description
1 polymer ?
#
loop_
_entity_poly.entity_id
_entity_poly.type
_entity_poly.pdbx_seq_one_letter_code
_entity_poly.pdbx_strand_id
1 'polypeptide(L)' 'MVTTTKPKVCPRCRGSLVFEEDWYGAYASCLMCGYVYEVGAIPVEEIERELAGDGRQRRRQPSHGKLRL' A
#
# COMPACT_ATOMS: atom_id res chain seq x y z
N MET A 1 -13.29 15.00 -9.07
CA MET A 1 -12.51 14.57 -7.89
C MET A 1 -13.45 13.78 -6.99
N VAL A 2 -13.22 12.47 -6.83
CA VAL A 2 -14.03 11.65 -5.91
C VAL A 2 -13.59 12.00 -4.49
N THR A 3 -14.43 12.74 -3.76
CA THR A 3 -14.18 13.04 -2.34
C THR A 3 -14.66 11.85 -1.52
N THR A 4 -13.79 10.85 -1.34
CA THR A 4 -14.09 9.68 -0.51
C THR A 4 -14.24 10.14 0.95
N THR A 5 -15.47 10.17 1.45
CA THR A 5 -15.73 10.53 2.85
C THR A 5 -15.18 9.45 3.76
N LYS A 6 -14.34 9.84 4.72
CA LYS A 6 -13.74 8.93 5.72
C LYS A 6 -14.85 8.15 6.46
N PRO A 7 -14.77 6.81 6.55
CA PRO A 7 -15.80 6.01 7.21
C PRO A 7 -15.82 6.29 8.71
N LYS A 8 -17.01 6.57 9.26
CA LYS A 8 -17.22 6.78 10.71
C LYS A 8 -17.58 5.49 11.46
N VAL A 9 -17.90 4.44 10.72
CA VAL A 9 -18.43 3.17 11.24
C VAL A 9 -17.50 2.03 10.82
N CYS A 10 -17.14 1.17 11.78
CA CYS A 10 -16.27 0.04 11.55
C CYS A 10 -16.96 -1.02 10.66
N PRO A 11 -16.31 -1.48 9.57
CA PRO A 11 -16.87 -2.50 8.69
C PRO A 11 -16.92 -3.89 9.35
N ARG A 12 -16.10 -4.15 10.39
CA ARG A 12 -16.05 -5.45 11.07
C ARG A 12 -17.16 -5.62 12.12
N CYS A 13 -17.34 -4.64 13.00
CA CYS A 13 -18.24 -4.77 14.15
C CYS A 13 -19.32 -3.69 14.23
N ARG A 14 -19.39 -2.76 13.25
CA ARG A 14 -20.30 -1.59 13.23
C ARG A 14 -20.12 -0.61 14.40
N GLY A 15 -19.01 -0.72 15.15
CA GLY A 15 -18.64 0.22 16.20
C GLY A 15 -18.10 1.54 15.64
N SER A 16 -17.89 2.52 16.51
CA SER A 16 -17.34 3.82 16.14
C SER A 16 -15.88 3.73 15.72
N LEU A 17 -15.54 4.45 14.65
CA LEU A 17 -14.16 4.73 14.25
C LEU A 17 -13.75 6.12 14.75
N VAL A 18 -12.59 6.22 15.37
CA VAL A 18 -11.95 7.48 15.75
C VAL A 18 -10.86 7.78 14.74
N PHE A 19 -10.85 9.00 14.22
CA PHE A 19 -9.88 9.45 13.22
C PHE A 19 -8.74 10.21 13.89
N GLU A 20 -7.51 9.88 13.52
CA GLU A 20 -6.28 10.47 14.03
C GLU A 20 -5.29 10.71 12.88
N GLU A 21 -4.34 11.62 13.09
CA GLU A 21 -3.28 11.95 12.15
C GLU A 21 -1.98 12.11 12.92
N ASP A 22 -0.95 11.37 12.50
CA ASP A 22 0.38 11.39 13.09
C ASP A 22 1.46 11.65 12.02
N TRP A 23 2.74 11.47 12.39
CA TRP A 23 3.86 11.70 11.48
C TRP A 23 3.89 10.74 10.28
N TYR A 24 3.27 9.57 10.39
CA TYR A 24 3.23 8.54 9.36
C TYR A 24 2.00 8.62 8.47
N GLY A 25 0.98 9.36 8.90
CA GLY A 25 -0.18 9.70 8.10
C GLY A 25 -1.46 9.65 8.91
N ALA A 26 -2.58 9.59 8.21
CA ALA A 26 -3.88 9.61 8.84
C ALA A 26 -4.51 8.22 8.86
N TYR A 27 -5.10 7.85 9.98
CA TYR A 27 -5.73 6.55 10.19
C TYR A 27 -7.02 6.69 10.98
N ALA A 28 -7.84 5.64 10.97
CA ALA A 28 -8.99 5.52 11.83
C ALA A 28 -8.98 4.18 12.57
N SER A 29 -9.17 4.20 13.89
CA SER A 29 -9.17 3.02 14.73
C SER A 29 -10.54 2.76 15.34
N CYS A 30 -10.94 1.49 15.44
CA CYS A 30 -12.20 1.13 16.07
C CYS A 30 -12.02 0.91 17.57
N LEU A 31 -12.79 1.65 18.36
CA LEU A 31 -12.78 1.55 19.84
C LEU A 31 -13.28 0.19 20.37
N MET A 32 -13.99 -0.58 19.55
CA MET A 32 -14.62 -1.83 19.99
C MET A 32 -13.80 -3.08 19.64
N CYS A 33 -13.20 -3.13 18.44
CA CYS A 33 -12.56 -4.34 17.93
C CYS A 33 -11.11 -4.14 17.45
N GLY A 34 -10.59 -2.92 17.53
CA GLY A 34 -9.21 -2.61 17.11
C GLY A 34 -8.97 -2.63 15.60
N TYR A 35 -10.02 -2.67 14.77
CA TYR A 35 -9.85 -2.50 13.31
C TYR A 35 -9.20 -1.15 13.00
N VAL A 36 -8.20 -1.15 12.12
CA VAL A 36 -7.50 0.05 11.64
C VAL A 36 -7.79 0.24 10.16
N TYR A 37 -8.13 1.47 9.79
CA TYR A 37 -8.30 1.93 8.41
C TYR A 37 -7.27 3.02 8.13
N GLU A 38 -6.33 2.75 7.22
CA GLU A 38 -5.31 3.72 6.81
C GLU A 38 -5.85 4.59 5.67
N VAL A 39 -5.73 5.91 5.81
CA VAL A 39 -6.20 6.86 4.80
C VAL A 39 -5.10 7.11 3.80
N GLY A 40 -5.38 6.81 2.53
CA GLY A 40 -4.39 6.94 1.46
C GLY A 40 -3.50 5.72 1.26
N ALA A 41 -3.83 4.58 1.89
CA ALA A 41 -3.21 3.31 1.55
C ALA A 41 -3.45 2.99 0.07
N ILE A 42 -2.37 2.65 -0.63
CA ILE A 42 -2.42 2.19 -2.02
C ILE A 42 -2.95 0.74 -1.99
N PRO A 43 -3.98 0.40 -2.79
CA PRO A 43 -4.46 -0.98 -2.85
C PRO A 43 -3.34 -1.92 -3.31
N VAL A 44 -3.30 -3.13 -2.74
CA VAL A 44 -2.24 -4.11 -3.01
C VAL A 44 -2.16 -4.43 -4.50
N GLU A 45 -3.29 -4.46 -5.18
CA GLU A 45 -3.39 -4.74 -6.62
C GLU A 45 -2.69 -3.67 -7.47
N GLU A 46 -2.66 -2.42 -7.01
CA GLU A 46 -1.95 -1.32 -7.67
C GLU A 46 -0.44 -1.44 -7.46
N ILE A 47 -0.01 -1.81 -6.25
CA ILE A 47 1.40 -2.13 -5.93
C ILE A 47 1.89 -3.32 -6.77
N GLU A 48 1.09 -4.39 -6.87
CA GLU A 48 1.41 -5.58 -7.67
C GLU A 48 1.53 -5.24 -9.16
N ARG A 49 0.66 -4.37 -9.68
CA ARG A 49 0.73 -3.90 -11.07
C ARG A 49 1.99 -3.09 -11.33
N GLU A 50 2.39 -2.23 -10.41
CA GLU A 50 3.62 -1.46 -10.52
C GLU A 50 4.86 -2.37 -10.52
N LEU A 51 4.90 -3.35 -9.60
CA LEU A 51 5.96 -4.37 -9.53
C LEU A 51 6.04 -5.24 -10.78
N ALA A 52 4.89 -5.61 -11.36
CA ALA A 52 4.84 -6.39 -12.60
C ALA A 52 5.24 -5.58 -13.85
N GLY A 53 5.29 -4.25 -13.75
CA GLY A 53 5.49 -3.32 -14.87
C GLY A 53 6.92 -3.23 -15.42
N ASP A 54 7.94 -3.68 -14.69
CA ASP A 54 9.35 -3.47 -15.11
C ASP A 54 10.03 -4.76 -15.64
N GLY A 55 9.44 -5.31 -16.70
CA GLY A 55 9.99 -6.44 -17.47
C GLY A 55 11.20 -6.09 -18.35
N ARG A 56 11.79 -4.90 -18.23
CA ARG A 56 13.03 -4.56 -18.95
C ARG A 56 14.20 -4.66 -17.99
N GLN A 57 14.54 -5.91 -17.62
CA GLN A 57 15.89 -6.22 -17.16
C GLN A 57 16.86 -5.60 -18.18
N ARG A 58 17.52 -4.51 -17.78
CA ARG A 58 18.61 -3.92 -18.55
C ARG A 58 19.56 -5.08 -18.80
N ARG A 59 19.66 -5.53 -20.05
CA ARG A 59 20.60 -6.59 -20.47
C ARG A 59 21.94 -6.20 -19.86
N ARG A 60 22.35 -6.91 -18.80
CA ARG A 60 23.68 -6.73 -18.23
C ARG A 60 24.62 -7.01 -19.39
N GLN A 61 25.38 -5.99 -19.81
CA GLN A 61 26.42 -6.18 -20.81
C GLN A 61 27.28 -7.35 -20.32
N PRO A 62 27.48 -8.40 -21.13
CA PRO A 62 28.38 -9.47 -20.76
C PRO A 62 29.75 -8.84 -20.50
N SER A 63 30.28 -8.98 -19.28
CA SER A 63 31.67 -8.63 -19.02
C SER A 63 32.52 -9.53 -19.90
N HIS A 64 33.17 -8.94 -20.89
CA HIS A 64 33.97 -9.63 -21.89
C HIS A 64 35.18 -10.30 -21.21
N GLY A 65 34.99 -11.52 -20.69
CA GLY A 65 35.99 -12.28 -19.94
C GLY A 65 36.07 -13.71 -20.50
N LYS A 66 37.04 -13.92 -21.39
CA LYS A 66 37.28 -15.17 -22.12
C LYS A 66 37.68 -16.29 -21.14
N LEU A 67 36.84 -17.31 -20.96
CA LEU A 67 37.28 -18.57 -20.35
C LEU A 67 38.13 -19.32 -21.37
N ARG A 68 39.42 -19.46 -21.10
CA ARG A 68 40.32 -20.37 -21.84
C ARG A 68 40.45 -21.64 -21.00
N LEU A 69 39.90 -22.73 -21.51
CA LEU A 69 40.15 -24.10 -21.04
C LEU A 69 41.48 -24.59 -21.59
#